data_AF-A0A7T5E3U7-F1
#
_entry.id   AF-A0A7T5E3U7-F1
#
_cell.length_a   1.000
_cell.length_b   1.000
_cell.length_c   1.000
_cell.angle_alpha   90.00
_cell.angle_beta   90.00
_cell.angle_gamma   90.00
#
_symmetry.space_group_name_H-M   'P 1'
#
loop_
_entity.id
_entity.type
_entity.pdbx_description
1 polymer ?
#
loop_
_entity_poly.entity_id
_entity_poly.type
_entity_poly.pdbx_seq_one_letter_code
_entity_poly.pdbx_strand_id
1 'polypeptide(L)'
;MFKSLSPYLTLPFTLFSAVLAPLALASPGLAIDYNYGQCVTDLLEVGLSAEAVASACASALRPEQVSSCVFDVTAVTELSAEAALAACSRDRRPLEVASCVVDIHGFLDVPNSAAVLNHCHRSILPVRYADCVIDTALVAEIATTDSMALCIAAGYRPVDVAPSFIPAR
;
A
#
# COMPACT_ATOMS: atom_id res chain seq x y z
N MET A 1 55.38 1.66 -45.85
CA MET A 1 54.73 0.34 -45.88
C MET A 1 53.38 0.48 -46.58
N PHE A 2 53.22 -0.23 -47.72
CA PHE A 2 52.04 -0.65 -48.51
C PHE A 2 50.69 0.07 -48.28
N LYS A 3 49.96 0.72 -49.22
CA LYS A 3 49.63 0.56 -50.67
C LYS A 3 48.81 -0.69 -51.03
N SER A 4 47.56 -0.45 -51.49
CA SER A 4 46.67 -1.19 -52.44
C SER A 4 45.24 -1.33 -51.85
N LEU A 5 44.13 -0.78 -52.39
CA LEU A 5 43.42 -0.91 -53.68
C LEU A 5 42.80 -2.31 -53.98
N SER A 6 41.45 -2.38 -53.87
CA SER A 6 40.42 -3.14 -54.64
C SER A 6 40.55 -4.69 -54.76
N PRO A 7 39.58 -5.48 -55.30
CA PRO A 7 38.26 -5.16 -55.91
C PRO A 7 37.09 -6.13 -55.53
N TYR A 8 35.91 -5.78 -56.05
CA TYR A 8 34.71 -6.60 -56.32
C TYR A 8 34.80 -8.13 -56.22
N LEU A 9 33.83 -8.73 -55.52
CA LEU A 9 33.20 -9.95 -55.99
C LEU A 9 31.69 -9.89 -55.78
N THR A 10 31.00 -9.55 -56.87
CA THR A 10 29.60 -9.88 -57.12
C THR A 10 29.42 -11.40 -57.03
N LEU A 11 28.34 -11.88 -56.39
CA LEU A 11 27.48 -12.92 -56.96
C LEU A 11 26.11 -12.91 -56.25
N PRO A 12 25.01 -13.04 -57.00
CA PRO A 12 23.64 -12.81 -56.56
C PRO A 12 23.02 -14.10 -56.07
N PHE A 13 22.32 -14.09 -54.93
CA PHE A 13 21.29 -15.09 -54.67
C PHE A 13 20.15 -14.42 -53.90
N THR A 14 19.18 -13.95 -54.68
CA THR A 14 17.83 -13.65 -54.21
C THR A 14 17.22 -14.94 -53.66
N LEU A 15 17.23 -15.11 -52.34
CA LEU A 15 16.34 -16.03 -51.66
C LEU A 15 15.16 -15.23 -51.11
N PHE A 16 14.03 -15.41 -51.78
CA PHE A 16 12.72 -14.98 -51.35
C PHE A 16 12.38 -15.75 -50.06
N SER A 17 12.74 -15.21 -48.89
CA SER A 17 12.15 -15.66 -47.64
C SER A 17 10.78 -15.01 -47.52
N ALA A 18 9.73 -15.82 -47.71
CA ALA A 18 8.37 -15.46 -47.32
C ALA A 18 8.36 -15.26 -45.79
N VAL A 19 8.50 -14.01 -45.36
CA VAL A 19 8.30 -13.62 -43.97
C VAL A 19 6.79 -13.69 -43.72
N LEU A 20 6.30 -14.80 -43.17
CA LEU A 20 5.06 -14.77 -42.41
C LEU A 20 5.31 -13.86 -41.21
N ALA A 21 4.98 -12.58 -41.35
CA ALA A 21 4.92 -11.67 -40.22
C ALA A 21 3.80 -12.19 -39.30
N PRO A 22 4.11 -12.64 -38.07
CA PRO A 22 3.06 -12.93 -37.12
C PRO A 22 2.34 -11.60 -36.87
N LEU A 23 1.03 -11.57 -37.08
CA LEU A 23 0.17 -10.51 -36.55
C LEU A 23 0.24 -10.64 -35.02
N ALA A 24 1.25 -10.02 -34.42
CA ALA A 24 1.31 -9.80 -33.00
C ALA A 24 0.12 -8.91 -32.66
N LEU A 25 -0.93 -9.51 -32.10
CA LEU A 25 -1.99 -8.80 -31.41
C LEU A 25 -1.33 -8.10 -30.23
N ALA A 26 -0.84 -6.88 -30.45
CA ALA A 26 -0.42 -5.98 -29.40
C ALA A 26 -1.70 -5.52 -28.69
N SER A 27 -2.15 -6.30 -27.71
CA SER A 27 -3.10 -5.80 -26.72
C SER A 27 -2.44 -4.59 -26.06
N PRO A 28 -3.06 -3.40 -26.01
CA PRO A 28 -2.59 -2.37 -25.11
C PRO A 28 -2.77 -2.91 -23.69
N GLY A 29 -1.68 -3.41 -23.11
CA GLY A 29 -1.63 -3.60 -21.68
C GLY A 29 -1.88 -2.25 -21.03
N LEU A 30 -2.91 -2.13 -20.20
CA LEU A 30 -3.05 -0.97 -19.33
C LEU A 30 -1.80 -0.94 -18.45
N ALA A 31 -0.89 -0.01 -18.72
CA ALA A 31 0.22 0.26 -17.83
C ALA A 31 -0.40 0.80 -16.53
N ILE A 32 -0.49 -0.05 -15.51
CA ILE A 32 -0.82 0.41 -14.17
C ILE A 32 0.41 1.19 -13.68
N ASP A 33 0.31 2.51 -13.70
CA ASP A 33 1.31 3.38 -13.12
C ASP A 33 1.09 3.42 -11.61
N TYR A 34 1.86 2.59 -10.91
CA TYR A 34 1.86 2.54 -9.45
C TYR A 34 2.56 3.77 -8.83
N ASN A 35 3.01 4.76 -9.61
CA ASN A 35 3.58 6.02 -9.11
C ASN A 35 4.64 5.84 -8.00
N TYR A 36 5.46 4.78 -8.09
CA TYR A 36 6.53 4.51 -7.12
C TYR A 36 7.49 5.71 -6.97
N GLY A 37 7.76 6.42 -8.07
CA GLY A 37 8.61 7.60 -8.06
C GLY A 37 8.05 8.74 -7.19
N GLN A 38 6.72 8.90 -7.16
CA GLN A 38 6.08 9.89 -6.31
C GLN A 38 6.17 9.48 -4.83
N CYS A 39 5.85 8.22 -4.50
CA CYS A 39 6.04 7.67 -3.15
C CYS A 39 7.45 7.94 -2.62
N VAL A 40 8.48 7.69 -3.45
CA VAL A 40 9.88 7.92 -3.08
C VAL A 40 10.17 9.40 -2.89
N THR A 41 9.75 10.26 -3.83
CA THR A 41 10.02 11.70 -3.79
C THR A 41 9.43 12.32 -2.53
N ASP A 42 8.14 12.07 -2.28
CA ASP A 42 7.41 12.61 -1.13
C ASP A 42 8.07 12.22 0.20
N LEU A 43 8.46 10.95 0.34
CA LEU A 43 9.03 10.44 1.60
C LEU A 43 10.49 10.85 1.83
N LEU A 44 11.25 11.17 0.77
CA LEU A 44 12.59 11.74 0.92
C LEU A 44 12.55 13.17 1.48
N GLU A 45 11.51 13.95 1.18
CA GLU A 45 11.37 15.33 1.66
C GLU A 45 11.22 15.41 3.18
N VAL A 46 10.75 14.35 3.83
CA VAL A 46 10.62 14.26 5.30
C VAL A 46 11.84 13.65 6.00
N GLY A 47 12.98 13.55 5.30
CA GLY A 47 14.28 13.22 5.89
C GLY A 47 14.55 11.73 6.12
N LEU A 48 13.73 10.84 5.53
CA LEU A 48 13.94 9.40 5.58
C LEU A 48 15.09 8.98 4.66
N SER A 49 15.78 7.87 4.98
CA SER A 49 16.86 7.39 4.12
C SER A 49 16.36 6.83 2.79
N ALA A 50 17.12 7.05 1.72
CA ALA A 50 16.76 6.60 0.38
C ALA A 50 16.54 5.08 0.32
N GLU A 51 17.36 4.30 1.02
CA GLU A 51 17.25 2.85 1.06
C GLU A 51 15.95 2.40 1.77
N ALA A 52 15.59 3.04 2.89
CA ALA A 52 14.38 2.70 3.63
C ALA A 52 13.14 3.04 2.82
N VAL A 53 13.11 4.23 2.22
CA VAL A 53 12.00 4.70 1.38
C VAL A 53 11.84 3.81 0.14
N ALA A 54 12.94 3.52 -0.58
CA ALA A 54 12.90 2.68 -1.76
C ALA A 54 12.39 1.27 -1.43
N SER A 55 12.85 0.67 -0.32
CA SER A 55 12.40 -0.64 0.15
C SER A 55 10.91 -0.63 0.53
N ALA A 56 10.46 0.39 1.27
CA ALA A 56 9.08 0.52 1.70
C ALA A 56 8.12 0.72 0.51
N CYS A 57 8.42 1.65 -0.39
CA CYS A 57 7.59 1.91 -1.56
C CYS A 57 7.56 0.70 -2.52
N ALA A 58 8.69 0.00 -2.70
CA ALA A 58 8.74 -1.18 -3.57
C ALA A 58 7.98 -2.39 -3.01
N SER A 59 7.83 -2.48 -1.68
CA SER A 59 7.09 -3.58 -1.02
C SER A 59 5.63 -3.26 -0.73
N ALA A 60 5.23 -1.99 -0.82
CA ALA A 60 3.87 -1.56 -0.58
C ALA A 60 2.90 -2.06 -1.67
N LEU A 61 1.71 -2.48 -1.24
CA LEU A 61 0.63 -2.87 -2.17
C LEU A 61 0.02 -1.66 -2.89
N ARG A 62 0.04 -0.50 -2.24
CA ARG A 62 -0.52 0.77 -2.72
C ARG A 62 0.47 1.93 -2.48
N PRO A 63 1.60 1.95 -3.19
CA PRO A 63 2.65 2.97 -3.03
C PRO A 63 2.13 4.41 -3.13
N GLU A 64 1.13 4.67 -3.97
CA GLU A 64 0.51 5.98 -4.16
C GLU A 64 -0.22 6.51 -2.91
N GLN A 65 -0.46 5.65 -1.91
CA GLN A 65 -1.14 5.99 -0.65
C GLN A 65 -0.20 6.01 0.56
N VAL A 66 1.04 5.52 0.42
CA VAL A 66 1.95 5.38 1.56
C VAL A 66 2.39 6.74 2.07
N SER A 67 2.78 7.67 1.18
CA SER A 67 3.23 9.01 1.60
C SER A 67 2.14 9.78 2.34
N SER A 68 0.92 9.80 1.79
CA SER A 68 -0.25 10.41 2.46
C SER A 68 -0.51 9.79 3.83
N CYS A 69 -0.49 8.45 3.93
CA CYS A 69 -0.66 7.78 5.22
C CYS A 69 0.39 8.21 6.26
N VAL A 70 1.66 8.30 5.85
CA VAL A 70 2.75 8.74 6.74
C VAL A 70 2.54 10.19 7.18
N PHE A 71 2.19 11.08 6.26
CA PHE A 71 1.96 12.49 6.59
C PHE A 71 0.77 12.67 7.54
N ASP A 72 -0.35 12.01 7.28
CA ASP A 72 -1.54 12.12 8.12
C ASP A 72 -1.28 11.57 9.53
N VAL A 73 -0.61 10.43 9.64
CA VAL A 73 -0.25 9.85 10.95
C VAL A 73 0.73 10.74 11.70
N THR A 74 1.79 11.23 11.05
CA THR A 74 2.80 12.08 11.72
C THR A 74 2.28 13.49 12.04
N ALA A 75 1.24 13.96 11.35
CA ALA A 75 0.62 15.26 11.63
C ALA A 75 -0.17 15.29 12.96
N VAL A 76 -0.72 14.16 13.39
CA VAL A 76 -1.57 14.07 14.59
C VAL A 76 -0.94 13.28 15.75
N THR A 77 0.26 12.74 15.54
CA THR A 77 0.95 11.91 16.53
C THR A 77 2.41 12.35 16.72
N GLU A 78 2.99 12.04 17.87
CA GLU A 78 4.43 12.20 18.10
C GLU A 78 5.27 11.00 17.60
N LEU A 79 4.75 10.23 16.65
CA LEU A 79 5.46 9.09 16.08
C LEU A 79 6.51 9.56 15.07
N SER A 80 7.62 8.84 14.99
CA SER A 80 8.62 9.09 13.96
C SER A 80 8.09 8.71 12.57
N ALA A 81 8.60 9.40 11.54
CA ALA A 81 8.25 9.10 10.16
C ALA A 81 8.60 7.64 9.78
N GLU A 82 9.66 7.06 10.36
CA GLU A 82 10.03 5.66 10.16
C GLU A 82 8.99 4.70 10.74
N ALA A 83 8.46 4.99 11.94
CA ALA A 83 7.44 4.17 12.57
C ALA A 83 6.13 4.20 11.77
N ALA A 84 5.72 5.40 11.32
CA ALA A 84 4.56 5.58 10.45
C ALA A 84 4.78 4.87 9.11
N LEU A 85 5.94 5.07 8.45
CA LEU A 85 6.27 4.42 7.19
C LEU A 85 6.21 2.90 7.31
N ALA A 86 6.77 2.35 8.40
CA ALA A 86 6.78 0.92 8.63
C ALA A 86 5.35 0.36 8.79
N ALA A 87 4.40 1.10 9.36
CA ALA A 87 3.01 0.66 9.45
C ALA A 87 2.28 0.83 8.10
N CYS A 88 2.34 2.03 7.51
CA CYS A 88 1.63 2.39 6.29
C CYS A 88 2.03 1.54 5.07
N SER A 89 3.32 1.27 4.89
CA SER A 89 3.84 0.47 3.75
C SER A 89 3.47 -1.01 3.81
N ARG A 90 3.22 -1.55 5.01
CA ARG A 90 2.86 -2.96 5.21
C ARG A 90 1.35 -3.19 5.18
N ASP A 91 0.55 -2.13 5.25
CA ASP A 91 -0.90 -2.23 5.21
C ASP A 91 -1.42 -2.33 3.76
N ARG A 92 -2.55 -3.01 3.57
CA ARG A 92 -3.21 -3.12 2.27
C ARG A 92 -4.09 -1.91 1.95
N ARG A 93 -4.41 -1.08 2.95
CA ARG A 93 -5.31 0.08 2.90
C ARG A 93 -4.68 1.25 3.68
N PRO A 94 -3.54 1.81 3.22
CA PRO A 94 -2.81 2.83 3.98
C PRO A 94 -3.67 4.02 4.40
N LEU A 95 -4.51 4.55 3.49
CA LEU A 95 -5.38 5.68 3.81
C LEU A 95 -6.39 5.38 4.93
N GLU A 96 -6.88 4.14 5.05
CA GLU A 96 -7.81 3.80 6.12
C GLU A 96 -7.13 3.63 7.46
N VAL A 97 -5.88 3.16 7.46
CA VAL A 97 -5.05 3.19 8.67
C VAL A 97 -4.85 4.63 9.12
N ALA A 98 -4.54 5.54 8.19
CA ALA A 98 -4.41 6.96 8.49
C ALA A 98 -5.71 7.56 9.04
N SER A 99 -6.86 7.37 8.36
CA SER A 99 -8.16 7.84 8.86
C SER A 99 -8.45 7.29 10.25
N CYS A 100 -8.21 5.99 10.50
CA CYS A 100 -8.38 5.38 11.81
C CYS A 100 -7.57 6.08 12.91
N VAL A 101 -6.31 6.41 12.65
CA VAL A 101 -5.45 7.13 13.60
C VAL A 101 -5.93 8.56 13.80
N VAL A 102 -6.22 9.28 12.71
CA VAL A 102 -6.68 10.67 12.72
C VAL A 102 -7.99 10.80 13.49
N ASP A 103 -8.96 9.93 13.24
CA ASP A 103 -10.26 9.97 13.90
C ASP A 103 -10.11 9.71 15.41
N ILE A 104 -9.39 8.66 15.81
CA ILE A 104 -9.17 8.37 17.24
C ILE A 104 -8.49 9.55 17.96
N HIS A 105 -7.47 10.15 17.35
CA HIS A 105 -6.79 11.33 17.90
C HIS A 105 -7.64 12.61 17.87
N GLY A 106 -8.57 12.73 16.93
CA GLY A 106 -9.45 13.89 16.80
C GLY A 106 -10.59 13.89 17.81
N PHE A 107 -11.05 12.71 18.24
CA PHE A 107 -12.22 12.58 19.12
C PHE A 107 -11.88 12.22 20.57
N LEU A 108 -10.76 11.55 20.82
CA LEU A 108 -10.43 11.00 22.13
C LEU A 108 -9.11 11.56 22.67
N ASP A 109 -8.98 11.56 23.99
CA ASP A 109 -7.67 11.71 24.63
C ASP A 109 -6.87 10.42 24.43
N VAL A 110 -5.71 10.53 23.77
CA VAL A 110 -4.89 9.38 23.37
C VAL A 110 -3.64 9.33 24.23
N PRO A 111 -3.52 8.34 25.13
CA PRO A 111 -2.34 8.20 25.99
C PRO A 111 -1.13 7.58 25.26
N ASN A 112 -1.35 6.90 24.13
CA ASN A 112 -0.28 6.21 23.40
C ASN A 112 -0.61 6.07 21.90
N SER A 113 -0.04 6.96 21.09
CA SER A 113 -0.21 6.98 19.64
C SER A 113 0.34 5.73 18.95
N ALA A 114 1.41 5.13 19.48
CA ALA A 114 1.99 3.91 18.92
C ALA A 114 1.03 2.72 19.08
N ALA A 115 0.29 2.66 20.18
CA ALA A 115 -0.75 1.66 20.37
C ALA A 115 -1.90 1.87 19.38
N VAL A 116 -2.37 3.10 19.19
CA VAL A 116 -3.41 3.44 18.20
C VAL A 116 -2.99 2.99 16.79
N LEU A 117 -1.82 3.42 16.33
CA LEU A 117 -1.28 3.00 15.04
C LEU A 117 -1.14 1.47 14.96
N ASN A 118 -0.71 0.81 16.04
CA ASN A 118 -0.59 -0.64 16.08
C ASN A 118 -1.94 -1.34 15.88
N HIS A 119 -2.99 -0.85 16.52
CA HIS A 119 -4.32 -1.43 16.39
C HIS A 119 -4.95 -1.13 15.04
N CYS A 120 -4.83 0.10 14.53
CA CYS A 120 -5.38 0.51 13.24
C CYS A 120 -4.84 -0.36 12.10
N HIS A 121 -3.53 -0.56 11.97
CA HIS A 121 -2.95 -1.37 10.89
C HIS A 121 -3.15 -2.90 11.07
N ARG A 122 -3.48 -3.35 12.29
CA ARG A 122 -3.82 -4.77 12.53
C ARG A 122 -5.30 -5.05 12.30
N SER A 123 -6.13 -4.02 12.27
CA SER A 123 -7.55 -4.16 11.99
C SER A 123 -7.77 -4.49 10.51
N ILE A 124 -8.65 -5.45 10.24
CA ILE A 124 -9.08 -5.77 8.87
C ILE A 124 -9.89 -4.60 8.28
N LEU A 125 -10.59 -3.86 9.15
CA LEU A 125 -11.46 -2.72 8.79
C LEU A 125 -11.11 -1.54 9.70
N PRO A 126 -10.04 -0.78 9.40
CA PRO A 126 -9.54 0.27 10.29
C PRO A 126 -10.58 1.34 10.65
N VAL A 127 -11.36 1.81 9.68
CA VAL A 127 -12.40 2.83 9.92
C VAL A 127 -13.48 2.32 10.90
N ARG A 128 -14.00 1.11 10.69
CA ARG A 128 -14.97 0.51 11.63
C ARG A 128 -14.39 0.27 13.02
N TYR A 129 -13.09 0.00 13.10
CA TYR A 129 -12.41 -0.13 14.37
C TYR A 129 -12.36 1.22 15.10
N ALA A 130 -12.02 2.32 14.41
CA ALA A 130 -12.06 3.66 14.97
C ALA A 130 -13.48 4.03 15.47
N ASP A 131 -14.51 3.81 14.65
CA ASP A 131 -15.92 4.05 15.05
C ASP A 131 -16.26 3.31 16.36
N CYS A 132 -15.91 2.02 16.44
CA CYS A 132 -16.12 1.23 17.65
C CYS A 132 -15.41 1.84 18.86
N VAL A 133 -14.14 2.23 18.71
CA VAL A 133 -13.35 2.79 19.82
C VAL A 133 -13.91 4.13 20.28
N ILE A 134 -14.27 5.00 19.34
CA ILE A 134 -14.84 6.32 19.61
C ILE A 134 -16.19 6.19 20.31
N ASP A 135 -17.11 5.41 19.75
CA ASP A 135 -18.45 5.25 20.31
C ASP A 135 -18.43 4.58 21.69
N THR A 136 -17.60 3.55 21.87
CA THR A 136 -17.49 2.88 23.18
C THR A 136 -16.82 3.77 24.22
N ALA A 137 -15.84 4.60 23.84
CA ALA A 137 -15.22 5.54 24.76
C ALA A 137 -16.16 6.68 25.15
N LEU A 138 -16.89 7.27 24.18
CA LEU A 138 -17.72 8.45 24.43
C LEU A 138 -19.11 8.11 24.99
N VAL A 139 -19.76 7.05 24.49
CA VAL A 139 -21.16 6.73 24.85
C VAL A 139 -21.22 5.80 26.05
N ALA A 140 -20.33 4.83 26.13
CA ALA A 140 -20.26 3.91 27.27
C ALA A 140 -19.29 4.38 28.37
N GLU A 141 -18.64 5.55 28.18
CA GLU A 141 -17.71 6.17 29.13
C GLU A 141 -16.57 5.23 29.55
N ILE A 142 -16.08 4.42 28.60
CA ILE A 142 -14.95 3.49 28.80
C ILE A 142 -13.64 4.23 28.47
N ALA A 143 -12.57 3.93 29.19
CA ALA A 143 -11.26 4.51 28.88
C ALA A 143 -10.81 4.14 27.46
N THR A 144 -10.18 5.08 26.74
CA THR A 144 -9.69 4.88 25.35
C THR A 144 -8.91 3.58 25.18
N THR A 145 -8.03 3.25 26.13
CA THR A 145 -7.22 2.01 26.12
C THR A 145 -8.07 0.74 26.21
N ASP A 146 -9.13 0.77 27.02
CA ASP A 146 -10.02 -0.36 27.22
C ASP A 146 -10.95 -0.53 26.02
N SER A 147 -11.45 0.58 25.45
CA SER A 147 -12.19 0.61 24.18
C SER A 147 -11.37 0.00 23.04
N MET A 148 -10.09 0.38 22.91
CA MET A 148 -9.18 -0.20 21.92
C MET A 148 -9.05 -1.73 22.07
N ALA A 149 -8.94 -2.23 23.31
CA ALA A 149 -8.83 -3.65 23.61
C ALA A 149 -10.14 -4.43 23.32
N LEU A 150 -11.29 -3.84 23.65
CA LEU A 150 -12.60 -4.43 23.37
C LEU A 150 -12.87 -4.52 21.86
N CYS A 151 -12.62 -3.43 21.13
CA CYS A 151 -12.94 -3.32 19.72
C CYS A 151 -12.06 -4.19 18.82
N ILE A 152 -10.78 -4.40 19.18
CA ILE A 152 -9.91 -5.30 18.39
C ILE A 152 -10.30 -6.77 18.60
N ALA A 153 -10.81 -7.11 19.79
CA ALA A 153 -11.30 -8.45 20.12
C ALA A 153 -12.67 -8.75 19.47
N ALA A 154 -13.48 -7.72 19.24
CA ALA A 154 -14.77 -7.79 18.54
C ALA A 154 -14.64 -8.06 17.03
N GLY A 155 -13.51 -8.61 16.59
CA GLY A 155 -13.09 -8.79 15.21
C GLY A 155 -14.18 -9.28 14.25
N TYR A 156 -13.96 -9.04 12.96
CA TYR A 156 -14.94 -9.27 11.90
C TYR A 156 -15.64 -10.63 12.03
N ARG A 157 -16.91 -10.60 12.44
CA ARG A 157 -17.82 -11.75 12.31
C ARG A 157 -18.44 -11.67 10.93
N PRO A 158 -18.22 -12.67 10.05
CA PRO A 158 -18.87 -12.70 8.76
C PRO A 158 -20.39 -12.64 8.98
N VAL A 159 -21.01 -11.57 8.49
CA VAL A 159 -22.44 -11.56 8.25
C VAL A 159 -22.68 -12.33 6.95
N ASP A 160 -23.74 -13.14 6.91
CA ASP A 160 -24.11 -13.96 5.74
C ASP A 160 -23.23 -15.17 5.45
N VAL A 161 -22.91 -15.97 6.47
CA VAL A 161 -22.50 -17.36 6.23
C VAL A 161 -23.73 -18.14 5.76
N ALA A 162 -23.94 -18.19 4.44
CA ALA A 162 -24.92 -19.12 3.85
C ALA A 162 -24.67 -20.52 4.43
N PRO A 163 -25.71 -21.31 4.79
CA PRO A 163 -25.49 -22.63 5.36
C PRO A 163 -24.62 -23.44 4.39
N SER A 164 -23.42 -23.78 4.84
CA SER A 164 -22.49 -24.63 4.09
C SER A 164 -23.10 -26.03 4.05
N PHE A 165 -23.87 -26.30 3.00
CA PHE A 165 -24.42 -27.61 2.65
C PHE A 165 -25.33 -28.26 3.71
N ILE A 166 -26.65 -28.24 3.45
CA ILE A 166 -27.59 -29.17 4.10
C ILE A 166 -27.68 -30.41 3.19
N PRO A 167 -27.15 -31.59 3.57
CA PRO A 167 -27.39 -32.80 2.80
C PRO A 167 -28.90 -33.11 2.83
N ALA A 168 -29.54 -33.06 1.66
CA ALA A 168 -30.89 -33.57 1.49
C ALA A 168 -30.88 -35.09 1.68
N ARG A 169 -31.83 -35.59 2.47
CA ARG A 169 -32.00 -37.01 2.78
C ARG A 169 -32.93 -37.68 1.77
#